data_AF-A0A7Y9WD74-F1
#
_entry.id   AF-A0A7Y9WD74-F1
#
_cell.length_a   1.000
_cell.length_b   1.000
_cell.length_c   1.000
_cell.angle_alpha   90.00
_cell.angle_beta   90.00
_cell.angle_gamma   90.00
#
_symmetry.space_group_name_H-M   'P 1'
#
loop_
_entity.id
_entity.type
_entity.pdbx_description
1 polymer ?
#
loop_
_entity_poly.entity_id
_entity_poly.type
_entity_poly.pdbx_seq_one_letter_code
_entity_poly.pdbx_strand_id
1 'polypeptide(L)'
;MTASISGNGKTATVTRRTSPMAALADRWIPKLVLAPSVVISLIFVYGFIAITGFLSLSDSRLMPRYNFVGLDRYRELFDNDVFWTSAANLGWFGIPFIGICIGLGLFLAILLDQQIRNEGALRAVFLYPMALSFIVTGTAWQWIMTPSVGPRKGVPRLGLDELLVQLAGRSGQGDLLRRDRGRLAIHRLRDGAVSRGLARCRR
;
A
#
# COMPACT_ATOMS: atom_id res chain seq x y z
N MET A 1 14.37 13.77 75.02
CA MET A 1 14.01 12.34 75.08
C MET A 1 14.12 11.76 73.69
N THR A 2 15.29 11.21 73.37
CA THR A 2 15.62 10.54 72.11
C THR A 2 15.51 9.03 72.35
N ALA A 3 14.48 8.38 71.80
CA ALA A 3 14.37 6.93 71.83
C ALA A 3 15.11 6.36 70.61
N SER A 4 16.28 5.80 70.87
CA SER A 4 17.08 5.01 69.93
C SER A 4 16.37 3.66 69.71
N ILE A 5 15.76 3.47 68.53
CA ILE A 5 15.25 2.16 68.09
C ILE A 5 16.41 1.43 67.41
N SER A 6 17.14 0.65 68.20
CA SER A 6 18.10 -0.34 67.72
C SER A 6 17.37 -1.66 67.48
N GLY A 7 16.78 -1.79 66.28
CA GLY A 7 16.19 -3.03 65.81
C GLY A 7 17.23 -3.84 65.05
N ASN A 8 17.88 -4.78 65.73
CA ASN A 8 18.83 -5.71 65.13
C ASN A 8 18.08 -6.77 64.30
N GLY A 9 17.67 -6.39 63.09
CA GLY A 9 17.11 -7.29 62.09
C GLY A 9 18.20 -8.20 61.55
N LYS A 10 18.46 -9.32 62.25
CA LYS A 10 19.22 -10.44 61.70
C LYS A 10 18.44 -10.94 60.48
N THR A 11 18.82 -10.46 59.31
CA THR A 11 18.39 -10.97 58.02
C THR A 11 18.80 -12.42 57.95
N ALA A 12 17.87 -13.33 58.27
CA ALA A 12 18.05 -14.74 58.07
C ALA A 12 18.27 -14.96 56.57
N THR A 13 19.52 -15.08 56.16
CA THR A 13 19.89 -15.51 54.82
C THR A 13 19.41 -16.95 54.68
N VAL A 14 18.23 -17.14 54.11
CA VAL A 14 17.71 -18.46 53.74
C VAL A 14 18.62 -18.99 52.63
N THR A 15 19.65 -19.75 53.01
CA THR A 15 20.52 -20.45 52.07
C THR A 15 19.71 -21.58 51.43
N ARG A 16 19.06 -21.28 50.29
CA ARG A 16 18.31 -22.26 49.51
C ARG A 16 19.31 -23.31 49.01
N ARG A 17 19.31 -24.49 49.64
CA ARG A 17 20.13 -25.65 49.26
C ARG A 17 19.58 -26.18 47.94
N THR A 18 20.05 -25.64 46.81
CA THR A 18 19.70 -26.16 45.48
C THR A 18 20.38 -27.51 45.31
N SER A 19 19.60 -28.56 45.02
CA SER A 19 20.15 -29.87 44.73
C SER A 19 20.94 -29.82 43.41
N PRO A 20 22.03 -30.59 43.26
CA PRO A 20 22.83 -30.57 42.03
C PRO A 20 22.02 -31.00 40.80
N MET A 21 20.98 -31.82 40.99
CA MET A 21 20.02 -32.18 39.94
C MET A 21 19.06 -31.04 39.60
N ALA A 22 18.63 -30.22 40.56
CA ALA A 22 17.84 -29.02 40.29
C ALA A 22 18.65 -27.95 39.52
N ALA A 23 19.94 -27.80 39.83
CA ALA A 23 20.83 -26.90 39.09
C ALA A 23 21.07 -27.36 37.63
N LEU A 24 21.07 -28.67 37.38
CA LEU A 24 21.12 -29.20 36.02
C LEU A 24 19.78 -29.00 35.29
N ALA A 25 18.65 -29.28 35.95
CA ALA A 25 17.32 -29.06 35.39
C ALA A 25 17.09 -27.58 35.00
N ASP A 26 17.45 -26.63 35.86
CA ASP A 26 17.35 -25.19 35.59
C ASP A 26 18.19 -24.74 34.38
N ARG A 27 19.25 -25.47 34.01
CA ARG A 27 20.09 -25.16 32.85
C ARG A 27 19.57 -25.75 31.54
N TRP A 28 18.81 -26.83 31.61
CA TRP A 28 18.32 -27.56 30.44
C TRP A 28 16.86 -27.22 30.09
N ILE A 29 16.01 -26.93 31.07
CA ILE A 29 14.60 -26.55 30.86
C ILE A 29 14.49 -25.29 29.96
N PRO A 30 15.23 -24.19 30.19
CA PRO A 30 15.15 -23.02 29.32
C PRO A 30 15.56 -23.32 27.88
N LYS A 31 16.55 -24.20 27.68
CA LYS A 31 17.01 -24.59 26.34
C LYS A 31 15.98 -25.43 25.61
N LEU A 32 15.27 -26.32 26.31
CA LEU A 32 14.27 -27.20 25.72
C LEU A 32 12.99 -26.45 25.35
N VAL A 33 12.63 -25.41 26.13
CA VAL A 33 11.51 -24.50 25.83
C VAL A 33 11.86 -23.54 24.69
N LEU A 34 13.11 -23.07 24.60
CA LEU A 34 13.57 -22.17 23.53
C LEU A 34 13.92 -22.91 22.23
N ALA A 35 14.32 -24.18 22.32
CA ALA A 35 14.71 -24.99 21.16
C ALA A 35 13.65 -25.03 20.05
N PRO A 36 12.35 -25.31 20.29
CA PRO A 36 11.37 -25.39 19.21
C PRO A 36 11.14 -24.05 18.51
N SER A 37 11.10 -22.94 19.25
CA SER A 37 10.92 -21.61 18.64
C SER A 37 12.15 -21.19 17.83
N VAL A 38 13.35 -21.48 18.32
CA VAL A 38 14.60 -21.21 17.62
C VAL A 38 14.75 -22.08 16.38
N VAL A 39 14.43 -23.38 16.45
CA VAL A 39 14.53 -24.28 15.30
C VAL A 39 13.55 -23.88 14.19
N ILE A 40 12.30 -23.56 14.54
CA ILE A 40 11.31 -23.09 13.56
C ILE A 40 11.77 -21.75 12.95
N SER A 41 12.21 -20.79 13.77
CA SER A 41 12.76 -19.52 13.28
C SER A 41 13.96 -19.74 12.36
N LEU A 42 14.86 -20.66 12.72
CA LEU A 42 16.04 -20.95 11.93
C LEU A 42 15.67 -21.50 10.55
N ILE A 43 14.80 -22.52 10.52
CA ILE A 43 14.40 -23.20 9.28
C ILE A 43 13.64 -22.24 8.38
N PHE A 44 12.66 -21.50 8.90
CA PHE A 44 11.87 -20.59 8.07
C PHE A 44 12.68 -19.37 7.66
N VAL A 45 13.28 -18.63 8.59
CA VAL A 45 14.01 -17.41 8.24
C VAL A 45 15.22 -17.72 7.36
N TYR A 46 16.12 -18.60 7.81
CA TYR A 46 17.34 -18.87 7.04
C TYR A 46 17.09 -19.78 5.85
N GLY A 47 16.12 -20.69 5.91
CA GLY A 47 15.72 -21.50 4.76
C GLY A 47 15.15 -20.65 3.63
N PHE A 48 14.22 -19.72 3.93
CA PHE A 48 13.71 -18.80 2.93
C PHE A 48 14.80 -17.85 2.40
N ILE A 49 15.71 -17.36 3.24
CA ILE A 49 16.86 -16.56 2.78
C ILE A 49 17.76 -17.35 1.84
N ALA A 50 18.09 -18.61 2.18
CA ALA A 50 18.95 -19.45 1.36
C ALA A 50 18.32 -19.73 -0.01
N ILE A 51 17.02 -20.07 -0.03
CA ILE A 51 16.28 -20.32 -1.28
C ILE A 51 16.20 -19.03 -2.11
N THR A 52 15.86 -17.90 -1.49
CA THR A 52 15.78 -16.60 -2.19
C THR A 52 17.14 -16.19 -2.74
N GLY A 53 18.22 -16.39 -1.97
CA GLY A 53 19.58 -16.13 -2.41
C GLY A 53 20.02 -17.01 -3.57
N PHE A 54 19.68 -18.30 -3.53
CA PHE A 54 19.95 -19.22 -4.64
C PHE A 54 19.13 -18.86 -5.90
N LEU A 55 17.86 -18.47 -5.73
CA LEU A 55 17.01 -17.98 -6.83
C LEU A 55 17.56 -16.69 -7.44
N SER A 56 18.10 -15.79 -6.63
CA SER A 56 18.69 -14.53 -7.11
C SER A 56 19.92 -14.72 -8.00
N LEU A 57 20.59 -15.87 -7.90
CA LEU A 57 21.75 -16.27 -8.73
C LEU A 57 21.36 -17.13 -9.95
N SER A 58 20.08 -17.47 -10.08
CA SER A 58 19.54 -18.35 -11.12
C SER A 58 18.76 -17.54 -12.17
N ASP A 59 18.70 -18.02 -13.42
CA ASP A 59 17.96 -17.37 -14.51
C ASP A 59 16.44 -17.57 -14.40
N SER A 60 15.82 -16.97 -13.38
CA SER A 60 14.36 -17.00 -13.23
C SER A 60 13.76 -15.67 -13.64
N ARG A 61 13.17 -15.63 -14.84
CA ARG A 61 12.32 -14.53 -15.32
C ARG A 61 10.86 -14.78 -14.89
N LEU A 62 10.02 -15.27 -15.80
CA LEU A 62 8.61 -15.66 -15.56
C LEU A 62 8.35 -17.16 -15.77
N MET A 63 9.28 -17.87 -16.40
CA MET A 63 9.26 -19.32 -16.60
C MET A 63 10.53 -19.89 -15.94
N PRO A 64 10.45 -20.92 -15.08
CA PRO A 64 11.63 -21.43 -14.39
C PRO A 64 12.62 -22.04 -15.37
N ARG A 65 13.78 -21.40 -15.57
CA ARG A 65 14.94 -22.01 -16.22
C ARG A 65 16.04 -22.12 -15.17
N TYR A 66 16.32 -23.34 -14.72
CA TYR A 66 17.37 -23.61 -13.73
C TYR A 66 18.77 -23.59 -14.35
N ASN A 67 19.09 -22.52 -15.08
CA ASN A 67 20.46 -22.26 -15.52
C ASN A 67 21.11 -21.38 -14.45
N PHE A 68 22.19 -21.89 -13.85
CA PHE A 68 22.98 -21.15 -12.88
C PHE A 68 23.90 -20.18 -13.63
N VAL A 69 23.50 -18.91 -13.71
CA VAL A 69 24.23 -17.86 -14.45
C VAL A 69 25.12 -17.02 -13.51
N GLY A 70 25.12 -17.33 -12.21
CA GLY A 70 25.99 -16.69 -11.24
C GLY A 70 25.73 -15.19 -11.14
N LEU A 71 26.77 -14.37 -11.41
CA LEU A 71 26.75 -12.91 -11.19
C LEU A 71 26.38 -12.08 -12.43
N ASP A 72 26.12 -12.69 -13.59
CA ASP A 72 25.84 -11.94 -14.81
C ASP A 72 24.54 -11.13 -14.72
N ARG A 73 23.56 -11.60 -13.93
CA ARG A 73 22.32 -10.87 -13.65
C ARG A 73 22.53 -9.61 -12.83
N TYR A 74 23.52 -9.61 -11.94
CA TYR A 74 23.88 -8.40 -11.20
C TYR A 74 24.59 -7.39 -12.12
N ARG A 75 25.42 -7.85 -13.07
CA ARG A 75 26.05 -6.96 -14.07
C ARG A 75 25.01 -6.28 -14.94
N GLU A 76 24.05 -7.05 -15.48
CA GLU A 76 22.92 -6.53 -16.27
C GLU A 76 22.09 -5.52 -15.47
N LEU A 77 21.91 -5.74 -14.16
CA LEU A 77 21.17 -4.82 -13.29
C LEU A 77 21.92 -3.49 -13.04
N PHE A 78 23.23 -3.54 -12.81
CA PHE A 78 24.04 -2.34 -12.57
C PHE A 78 24.28 -1.51 -13.85
N ASP A 79 24.21 -2.12 -15.02
CA ASP A 79 24.30 -1.43 -16.32
C ASP A 79 22.97 -0.76 -16.72
N ASN A 80 21.89 -0.99 -15.96
CA ASN A 80 20.56 -0.47 -16.27
C ASN A 80 20.31 0.90 -15.62
N ASP A 81 20.08 1.93 -16.42
CA ASP A 81 19.77 3.29 -15.96
C ASP A 81 18.51 3.39 -15.08
N VAL A 82 17.53 2.50 -15.29
CA VAL A 82 16.31 2.45 -14.48
C VAL A 82 16.61 2.05 -13.05
N PHE A 83 17.61 1.18 -12.81
CA PHE A 83 18.02 0.77 -11.48
C PHE A 83 18.59 1.96 -10.70
N TRP A 84 19.53 2.69 -11.30
CA TRP A 84 20.13 3.87 -10.68
C TRP A 84 19.11 4.98 -10.44
N THR A 85 18.20 5.21 -11.39
CA THR A 85 17.12 6.20 -11.24
C THR A 85 16.19 5.85 -10.09
N SER A 86 15.80 4.57 -9.99
CA SER A 86 14.92 4.09 -8.90
C SER A 86 15.61 4.14 -7.54
N ALA A 87 16.90 3.76 -7.47
CA ALA A 87 17.70 3.82 -6.25
C ALA A 87 17.89 5.27 -5.76
N ALA A 88 18.18 6.20 -6.68
CA ALA A 88 18.28 7.62 -6.37
C ALA A 88 16.95 8.19 -5.86
N ASN A 89 15.83 7.85 -6.51
CA ASN A 89 14.50 8.25 -6.06
C ASN A 89 14.19 7.72 -4.66
N LEU A 90 14.50 6.43 -4.39
CA LEU A 90 14.31 5.83 -3.07
C LEU A 90 15.13 6.56 -1.99
N GLY A 91 16.38 6.91 -2.28
CA GLY A 91 17.20 7.70 -1.36
C GLY A 91 16.65 9.11 -1.15
N TRP A 92 16.27 9.79 -2.24
CA TRP A 92 15.77 11.17 -2.21
C TRP A 92 14.47 11.32 -1.43
N PHE A 93 13.56 10.34 -1.52
CA PHE A 93 12.33 10.34 -0.72
C PHE A 93 12.52 9.71 0.66
N GLY A 94 13.30 8.63 0.77
CA GLY A 94 13.42 7.83 1.98
C GLY A 94 14.25 8.49 3.09
N ILE A 95 15.40 9.09 2.74
CA ILE A 95 16.29 9.74 3.73
C ILE A 95 15.59 10.88 4.48
N PRO A 96 15.01 11.90 3.79
CA PRO A 96 14.31 12.98 4.49
C PRO A 96 13.06 12.47 5.21
N PHE A 97 12.36 11.46 4.67
CA PHE A 97 11.22 10.85 5.35
C PHE A 97 11.60 10.26 6.72
N ILE A 98 12.65 9.44 6.77
CA ILE A 98 13.16 8.87 8.03
C ILE A 98 13.62 9.99 8.98
N GLY A 99 14.34 10.99 8.46
CA GLY A 99 14.80 12.13 9.25
C GLY A 99 13.64 12.91 9.88
N ILE A 100 12.58 13.20 9.12
CA ILE A 100 11.38 13.87 9.60
C ILE A 100 10.66 13.01 10.65
N CYS A 101 10.51 11.70 10.43
CA CYS A 101 9.89 10.80 11.40
C CYS A 101 10.64 10.77 12.73
N ILE A 102 11.97 10.70 12.71
CA ILE A 102 12.80 10.74 13.92
C ILE A 102 12.67 12.11 14.60
N GLY A 103 12.80 13.19 13.83
CA GLY A 103 12.71 14.56 14.36
C GLY A 103 11.35 14.84 15.00
N LEU A 104 10.26 14.45 14.33
CA LEU A 104 8.90 14.63 14.83
C LEU A 104 8.62 13.73 16.04
N GLY A 105 9.09 12.48 16.04
CA GLY A 105 9.00 11.58 17.18
C GLY A 105 9.75 12.10 18.40
N LEU A 106 10.96 12.63 18.20
CA LEU A 106 11.76 13.23 19.28
C LEU A 106 11.14 14.54 19.80
N PHE A 107 10.68 15.41 18.90
CA PHE A 107 9.97 16.64 19.26
C PHE A 107 8.74 16.33 20.12
N LEU A 108 7.96 15.32 19.74
CA LEU A 108 6.79 14.90 20.49
C LEU A 108 7.14 14.23 21.83
N ALA A 109 8.23 13.47 21.89
CA ALA A 109 8.74 12.89 23.13
C ALA A 109 9.14 13.97 24.15
N ILE A 110 9.84 15.02 23.69
CA ILE A 110 10.22 16.16 24.54
C ILE A 110 8.97 16.91 25.03
N LEU A 111 7.97 17.10 24.17
CA LEU A 111 6.73 17.79 24.53
C LEU A 111 5.94 17.03 25.60
N LEU A 112 6.00 15.69 25.59
CA LEU A 112 5.36 14.83 26.58
C LEU A 112 6.11 14.82 27.93
N ASP A 113 7.42 14.99 27.90
CA ASP A 113 8.28 15.01 29.10
C ASP A 113 8.01 16.24 29.99
N GLN A 114 7.52 17.35 29.43
CA GLN A 114 7.30 18.61 30.17
C GLN A 114 6.09 18.64 31.13
N GLN A 115 5.51 17.49 31.51
CA GLN A 115 4.36 17.38 32.45
C GLN A 115 3.27 18.44 32.22
N ILE A 116 2.84 18.61 30.97
CA ILE A 116 1.76 19.54 30.66
C ILE A 116 0.44 18.91 31.11
N ARG A 117 -0.36 19.66 31.88
CA ARG A 117 -1.63 19.28 32.54
C ARG A 117 -2.71 18.58 31.67
N ASN A 118 -2.48 18.43 30.36
CA ASN A 118 -3.39 17.82 29.38
C ASN A 118 -2.82 16.53 28.75
N GLU A 119 -2.13 15.69 29.52
CA GLU A 119 -1.45 14.46 29.08
C GLU A 119 -2.36 13.50 28.27
N GLY A 120 -3.65 13.42 28.62
CA GLY A 120 -4.62 12.56 27.95
C GLY A 120 -4.94 12.96 26.50
N ALA A 121 -4.95 14.27 26.19
CA ALA A 121 -5.27 14.76 24.85
C ALA A 121 -4.12 14.50 23.86
N LEU A 122 -2.87 14.73 24.28
CA LEU A 122 -1.68 14.45 23.47
C LEU A 122 -1.56 12.95 23.15
N ARG A 123 -1.84 12.09 24.13
CA ARG A 123 -1.81 10.63 23.95
C ARG A 123 -2.85 10.15 22.94
N ALA A 124 -4.07 10.71 22.99
CA ALA A 124 -5.16 10.34 22.07
C ALA A 124 -4.87 10.75 20.62
N VAL A 125 -4.36 11.98 20.40
CA VAL A 125 -3.99 12.48 19.07
C VAL A 125 -2.85 11.66 18.46
N PHE A 126 -1.93 11.15 19.27
CA PHE A 126 -0.83 10.28 18.79
C PHE A 126 -1.27 8.82 18.57
N LEU A 127 -2.14 8.27 19.42
CA LEU A 127 -2.64 6.90 19.25
C LEU A 127 -3.48 6.75 17.99
N TYR A 128 -4.25 7.79 17.63
CA TYR A 128 -5.16 7.74 16.49
C TYR A 128 -4.45 7.37 15.17
N PRO A 129 -3.39 8.06 14.72
CA PRO A 129 -2.67 7.71 13.50
C PRO A 129 -1.87 6.40 13.62
N MET A 130 -1.36 6.03 14.80
CA MET A 130 -0.67 4.75 14.96
C MET A 130 -1.62 3.54 14.83
N ALA A 131 -2.91 3.72 15.13
CA ALA A 131 -3.93 2.69 14.95
C ALA A 131 -4.44 2.61 13.51
N LEU A 132 -4.16 3.61 12.66
CA LEU A 132 -4.57 3.58 11.26
C LEU A 132 -3.68 2.63 10.45
N SER A 133 -4.31 1.75 9.67
CA SER A 133 -3.60 0.89 8.72
C SER A 133 -3.00 1.73 7.58
N PHE A 134 -1.76 1.41 7.17
CA PHE A 134 -1.10 2.02 6.02
C PHE A 134 -1.98 2.02 4.76
N ILE A 135 -2.82 0.99 4.58
CA ILE A 135 -3.73 0.87 3.44
C ILE A 135 -4.79 1.97 3.45
N VAL A 136 -5.39 2.25 4.62
CA VAL A 136 -6.46 3.26 4.76
C VAL A 136 -5.91 4.66 4.47
N THR A 137 -4.74 4.98 5.01
CA THR A 137 -4.07 6.26 4.77
C THR A 137 -3.74 6.43 3.28
N GLY A 138 -3.24 5.39 2.61
CA GLY A 138 -2.98 5.41 1.16
C GLY A 138 -4.22 5.73 0.33
N THR A 139 -5.35 5.07 0.63
CA THR A 139 -6.62 5.33 -0.05
C THR A 139 -7.16 6.74 0.22
N ALA A 140 -7.00 7.26 1.45
CA ALA A 140 -7.41 8.63 1.78
C ALA A 140 -6.62 9.67 0.96
N TRP A 141 -5.31 9.49 0.80
CA TRP A 141 -4.48 10.33 -0.07
C TRP A 141 -4.91 10.23 -1.53
N GLN A 142 -5.24 9.02 -2.01
CA GLN A 142 -5.75 8.84 -3.36
C GLN A 142 -7.05 9.64 -3.59
N TRP A 143 -7.99 9.64 -2.63
CA TRP A 143 -9.22 10.43 -2.73
C TRP A 143 -8.96 11.94 -2.71
N ILE A 144 -8.01 12.41 -1.90
CA ILE A 144 -7.61 13.82 -1.86
C ILE A 144 -6.97 14.27 -3.18
N MET A 145 -6.15 13.41 -3.80
CA MET A 145 -5.43 13.70 -5.04
C MET A 145 -6.27 13.45 -6.30
N THR A 146 -7.44 12.82 -6.19
CA THR A 146 -8.33 12.54 -7.33
C THR A 146 -9.36 13.67 -7.51
N PRO A 147 -9.27 14.49 -8.57
CA PRO A 147 -10.16 15.62 -8.79
C PRO A 147 -11.62 15.24 -9.16
N SER A 148 -11.94 13.95 -9.32
CA SER A 148 -13.29 13.47 -9.66
C SER A 148 -14.18 13.14 -8.45
N VAL A 149 -13.63 13.03 -7.24
CA VAL A 149 -14.38 12.64 -6.01
C VAL A 149 -14.20 13.60 -4.81
N GLY A 150 -13.42 14.67 -4.97
CA GLY A 150 -13.20 15.65 -3.91
C GLY A 150 -14.38 16.62 -3.71
N PRO A 151 -14.60 17.18 -2.49
CA PRO A 151 -15.61 18.22 -2.20
C PRO A 151 -15.41 19.55 -2.95
N ARG A 152 -14.41 19.67 -3.82
CA ARG A 152 -14.17 20.85 -4.69
C ARG A 152 -15.12 20.94 -5.88
N LYS A 153 -16.16 20.10 -5.93
CA LYS A 153 -17.41 20.40 -6.64
C LYS A 153 -18.58 20.56 -5.66
N GLY A 154 -18.33 21.20 -4.52
CA GLY A 154 -19.34 21.64 -3.55
C GLY A 154 -20.21 22.82 -4.01
N VAL A 155 -20.35 23.03 -5.32
CA VAL A 155 -21.49 23.75 -5.87
C VAL A 155 -22.05 22.84 -6.94
N PRO A 156 -23.24 22.24 -6.74
CA PRO A 156 -24.04 21.78 -7.86
C PRO A 156 -24.27 23.03 -8.72
N ARG A 157 -23.44 23.25 -9.75
CA ARG A 157 -23.92 23.95 -10.92
C ARG A 157 -25.07 23.07 -11.35
N LEU A 158 -26.28 23.54 -11.03
CA LEU A 158 -27.59 23.00 -11.41
C LEU A 158 -27.40 22.19 -12.68
N GLY A 159 -27.88 20.93 -12.74
CA GLY A 159 -27.72 19.92 -13.82
C GLY A 159 -28.03 20.38 -15.25
N LEU A 160 -27.43 21.50 -15.61
CA LEU A 160 -27.41 22.26 -16.84
C LEU A 160 -26.34 21.66 -17.73
N ASP A 161 -25.30 21.02 -17.17
CA ASP A 161 -24.36 20.20 -17.93
C ASP A 161 -25.04 18.92 -18.42
N GLU A 162 -25.79 18.23 -17.56
CA GLU A 162 -26.61 17.08 -17.95
C GLU A 162 -27.69 17.46 -18.98
N LEU A 163 -28.39 18.59 -18.74
CA LEU A 163 -29.38 19.13 -19.68
C LEU A 163 -28.74 19.62 -20.99
N LEU A 164 -27.57 20.26 -20.97
CA LEU A 164 -26.89 20.70 -22.20
C LEU A 164 -26.36 19.51 -23.01
N VAL A 165 -25.90 18.43 -22.36
CA VAL A 165 -25.51 17.19 -23.07
C VAL A 165 -26.74 16.49 -23.64
N GLN A 166 -27.87 16.45 -22.92
CA GLN A 166 -29.13 15.91 -23.46
C GLN A 166 -29.72 16.78 -24.58
N LEU A 167 -29.64 18.11 -24.48
CA LEU A 167 -30.14 19.03 -25.51
C LEU A 167 -29.21 19.08 -26.73
N ALA A 168 -27.89 19.01 -26.54
CA ALA A 168 -26.91 18.87 -27.62
C ALA A 168 -27.02 17.50 -28.31
N GLY A 169 -27.26 16.43 -27.54
CA GLY A 169 -27.57 15.11 -28.07
C GLY A 169 -28.89 15.05 -28.85
N ARG A 170 -29.91 15.79 -28.41
CA ARG A 170 -31.19 15.89 -29.12
C ARG A 170 -31.12 16.71 -30.41
N SER A 171 -30.30 17.77 -30.48
CA SER A 171 -30.21 18.57 -31.71
C SER A 171 -29.52 17.80 -32.84
N GLY A 172 -28.48 17.03 -32.55
CA GLY A 172 -27.79 16.18 -33.53
C GLY A 172 -28.67 15.05 -34.10
N GLN A 173 -29.59 14.51 -33.30
CA GLN A 173 -30.50 13.44 -33.72
C GLN A 173 -31.57 13.93 -34.71
N GLY A 174 -32.04 15.17 -34.55
CA GLY A 174 -33.04 15.78 -35.44
C GLY A 174 -32.50 16.02 -36.87
N ASP A 175 -31.25 16.46 -36.97
CA ASP A 175 -30.61 16.74 -38.26
C ASP A 175 -30.24 15.46 -39.01
N LEU A 176 -29.84 14.39 -38.31
CA LEU A 176 -29.59 13.07 -38.92
C LEU A 176 -30.89 12.45 -39.45
N LEU A 177 -32.00 12.52 -38.72
CA LEU A 177 -33.29 12.02 -39.21
C LEU A 177 -33.87 12.85 -40.37
N ARG A 178 -33.54 14.15 -40.44
CA ARG A 178 -33.91 15.01 -41.59
C ARG A 178 -33.08 14.68 -42.83
N ARG A 179 -31.77 14.40 -42.66
CA ARG A 179 -30.89 13.94 -43.74
C ARG A 179 -31.29 12.56 -44.27
N ASP A 180 -31.61 11.61 -43.39
CA ASP A 180 -32.00 10.26 -43.81
C ASP A 180 -33.35 10.22 -44.50
N ARG A 181 -34.35 10.99 -44.03
CA ARG A 181 -35.61 11.11 -44.78
C ARG A 181 -35.42 11.72 -46.18
N GLY A 182 -34.55 12.72 -46.32
CA GLY A 182 -34.20 13.27 -47.63
C GLY A 182 -33.54 12.24 -48.54
N ARG A 183 -32.62 11.42 -48.00
CA ARG A 183 -31.90 10.37 -48.74
C ARG A 183 -32.82 9.23 -49.16
N LEU A 184 -33.75 8.82 -48.30
CA LEU A 184 -34.75 7.78 -48.58
C LEU A 184 -35.80 8.21 -49.61
N ALA A 185 -36.17 9.51 -49.65
CA ALA A 185 -37.06 10.04 -50.68
C ALA A 185 -36.43 9.97 -52.07
N ILE A 186 -35.12 10.27 -52.19
CA ILE A 186 -34.39 10.19 -53.46
C ILE A 186 -34.29 8.74 -53.96
N HIS A 187 -34.02 7.79 -53.07
CA HIS A 187 -33.98 6.37 -53.43
C HIS A 187 -35.34 5.85 -53.91
N ARG A 188 -36.44 6.19 -53.23
CA ARG A 188 -37.79 5.79 -53.68
C ARG A 188 -38.18 6.37 -55.04
N LEU A 189 -37.76 7.59 -55.36
CA LEU A 189 -37.99 8.16 -56.70
C LEU A 189 -37.19 7.42 -57.78
N ARG A 190 -35.96 7.01 -57.47
CA ARG A 190 -35.12 6.22 -58.38
C ARG A 190 -35.74 4.85 -58.65
N ASP A 191 -36.17 4.14 -57.61
CA ASP A 191 -36.74 2.80 -57.74
C ASP A 191 -38.10 2.82 -58.49
N GLY A 192 -38.91 3.86 -58.28
CA GLY A 192 -40.15 4.08 -59.03
C GLY A 192 -39.95 4.51 -60.50
N ALA A 193 -38.79 5.05 -60.86
CA ALA A 193 -38.43 5.31 -62.26
C ALA A 193 -37.96 4.04 -62.96
N VAL A 194 -37.16 3.21 -62.28
CA VAL A 194 -36.66 1.94 -62.80
C VAL A 194 -37.79 0.95 -63.08
N SER A 195 -38.76 0.81 -62.16
CA SER A 195 -39.89 -0.11 -62.35
C SER A 195 -40.78 0.29 -63.54
N ARG A 196 -40.97 1.59 -63.78
CA ARG A 196 -41.73 2.08 -64.95
C ARG A 196 -41.00 1.90 -66.28
N GLY A 197 -39.67 1.98 -66.29
CA GLY A 197 -38.87 1.67 -67.47
C GLY A 197 -38.94 0.18 -67.85
N LEU A 198 -38.85 -0.71 -66.87
CA LEU A 198 -38.93 -2.16 -67.08
C LEU A 198 -40.33 -2.62 -67.53
N ALA A 199 -41.39 -1.99 -67.05
CA ALA A 199 -42.76 -2.29 -67.51
C ALA A 199 -43.00 -1.90 -68.98
N ARG A 200 -42.23 -0.95 -69.54
CA ARG A 200 -42.37 -0.51 -70.93
C ARG A 200 -41.57 -1.37 -71.92
N CYS A 201 -40.53 -2.09 -71.50
CA CYS A 201 -39.78 -3.02 -72.36
C CYS A 201 -40.41 -4.41 -72.48
N ARG A 202 -41.49 -4.70 -71.73
CA ARG A 202 -42.17 -6.00 -71.73
C ARG A 202 -43.47 -6.01 -72.56
N ARG A 203 -43.68 -5.01 -73.41
CA ARG A 203 -44.86 -4.89 -74.25
C ARG A 203 -44.45 -4.62 -75.69
#